data_AF-A0A6B2DIF0-F1
#
_entry.id   AF-A0A6B2DIF0-F1
#
_cell.length_a   1.000
_cell.length_b   1.000
_cell.length_c   1.000
_cell.angle_alpha   90.00
_cell.angle_beta   90.00
_cell.angle_gamma   90.00
#
_symmetry.space_group_name_H-M   'P 1'
#
loop_
_entity.id
_entity.type
_entity.pdbx_description
1 polymer ?
#
loop_
_entity_poly.entity_id
_entity_poly.type
_entity_poly.pdbx_seq_one_letter_code
_entity_poly.pdbx_strand_id
1 'polypeptide(L)'
;GPVGPVLRDRLVETVLGVALAVLAQYLLAPHAHRATFRWTETRIRAAARAVLETQDRVARRDLQFELEGATRAAVDSAHNDVRWTRDHWPGHAALVHLGYDLLAACWAGAVDPARWAPAFRPPAQTRQN
;
A
#
# COMPACT_ATOMS: atom_id res chain seq x y z
N GLY A 1 14.67 7.46 -51.69
CA GLY A 1 14.00 6.15 -51.53
C GLY A 1 12.84 6.28 -50.56
N PRO A 2 11.75 5.50 -50.72
CA PRO A 2 10.47 5.64 -50.00
C PRO A 2 10.52 5.23 -48.51
N VAL A 3 11.70 5.19 -47.91
CA VAL A 3 11.96 4.69 -46.55
C VAL A 3 11.60 5.73 -45.48
N GLY A 4 11.78 7.03 -45.76
CA GLY A 4 11.48 8.12 -44.83
C GLY A 4 10.00 8.21 -44.37
N PRO A 5 9.02 8.09 -45.29
CA PRO A 5 7.60 8.08 -44.93
C PRO A 5 7.19 6.90 -44.04
N VAL A 6 7.69 5.70 -44.34
CA VAL A 6 7.39 4.47 -43.57
C VAL A 6 7.96 4.55 -42.15
N LEU A 7 9.19 5.06 -42.01
CA LEU A 7 9.83 5.21 -40.70
C LEU A 7 9.09 6.24 -39.83
N ARG A 8 8.63 7.34 -40.43
CA ARG A 8 7.82 8.36 -39.75
C ARG A 8 6.49 7.79 -39.26
N ASP A 9 5.83 6.99 -40.09
CA ASP A 9 4.53 6.41 -39.76
C ASP A 9 4.63 5.46 -38.56
N ARG A 10 5.65 4.59 -38.54
CA ARG A 10 5.94 3.71 -37.39
C ARG A 10 6.30 4.46 -36.12
N LEU A 11 7.03 5.56 -36.23
CA LEU A 11 7.35 6.41 -35.09
C LEU A 11 6.08 7.07 -34.52
N VAL A 12 5.20 7.57 -35.38
CA VAL A 12 3.92 8.18 -34.95
C VAL A 12 3.02 7.13 -34.31
N GLU A 13 2.91 5.94 -34.89
CA GLU A 13 2.15 4.82 -34.33
C GLU A 13 2.66 4.42 -32.94
N THR A 14 3.98 4.33 -32.77
CA THR A 14 4.61 3.99 -31.48
C THR A 14 4.36 5.08 -30.45
N VAL A 15 4.54 6.36 -30.83
CA VAL A 15 4.30 7.50 -29.93
C VAL A 15 2.83 7.56 -29.52
N LEU A 16 1.89 7.30 -30.44
CA LEU A 16 0.47 7.23 -30.13
C LEU A 16 0.15 6.08 -29.18
N GLY A 17 0.70 4.89 -29.42
CA GLY A 17 0.53 3.73 -28.54
C GLY A 17 1.06 3.99 -27.13
N VAL A 18 2.25 4.59 -27.01
CA VAL A 18 2.83 4.98 -25.71
C VAL A 18 1.99 6.06 -25.04
N ALA A 19 1.57 7.09 -25.77
CA ALA A 19 0.73 8.16 -25.23
C ALA A 19 -0.62 7.62 -24.71
N LEU A 20 -1.26 6.71 -25.46
CA LEU A 20 -2.48 6.02 -25.06
C LEU A 20 -2.25 5.15 -23.82
N ALA A 21 -1.15 4.41 -23.74
CA ALA A 21 -0.81 3.60 -22.57
C ALA A 21 -0.60 4.47 -21.32
N VAL A 22 0.14 5.59 -21.46
CA VAL A 22 0.36 6.55 -20.38
C VAL A 22 -0.95 7.19 -19.95
N LEU A 23 -1.77 7.67 -20.90
CA LEU A 23 -3.08 8.23 -20.58
C LEU A 23 -3.98 7.21 -19.90
N ALA A 24 -4.01 5.96 -20.37
CA ALA A 24 -4.78 4.90 -19.74
C ALA A 24 -4.34 4.68 -18.30
N GLN A 25 -3.04 4.69 -18.01
CA GLN A 25 -2.50 4.57 -16.65
C GLN A 25 -3.01 5.68 -15.72
N TYR A 26 -3.07 6.92 -16.21
CA TYR A 26 -3.56 8.08 -15.44
C TYR A 26 -5.10 8.14 -15.34
N LEU A 27 -5.82 7.72 -16.38
CA LEU A 27 -7.28 7.81 -16.45
C LEU A 27 -8.00 6.62 -15.80
N LEU A 28 -7.40 5.43 -15.78
CA LEU A 28 -8.01 4.25 -15.17
C LEU A 28 -7.94 4.26 -13.65
N ALA A 29 -6.97 4.96 -13.06
CA ALA A 29 -6.82 5.01 -11.61
C ALA A 29 -6.36 6.39 -11.10
N PRO A 30 -7.14 7.47 -11.32
CA PRO A 30 -6.81 8.83 -10.87
C PRO A 30 -6.63 8.94 -9.34
N HIS A 31 -7.00 7.90 -8.58
CA HIS A 31 -6.79 7.79 -7.14
C HIS A 31 -6.16 6.45 -6.72
N ALA A 32 -5.34 5.85 -7.60
CA ALA A 32 -4.60 4.62 -7.30
C ALA A 32 -3.85 4.71 -5.98
N HIS A 33 -3.22 5.85 -5.70
CA HIS A 33 -2.50 6.11 -4.46
C HIS A 33 -3.40 5.93 -3.23
N ARG A 34 -4.66 6.42 -3.26
CA ARG A 34 -5.61 6.25 -2.16
C ARG A 34 -6.01 4.79 -1.96
N ALA A 35 -6.20 4.06 -3.06
CA ALA A 35 -6.53 2.64 -3.03
C ALA A 35 -5.36 1.82 -2.47
N THR A 36 -4.15 2.07 -2.96
CA THR A 36 -2.92 1.44 -2.47
C THR A 36 -2.70 1.74 -0.99
N PHE A 37 -2.94 2.97 -0.54
CA PHE A 37 -2.81 3.35 0.86
C PHE A 37 -3.76 2.54 1.77
N ARG A 38 -5.03 2.40 1.41
CA ARG A 38 -5.99 1.58 2.18
C ARG A 38 -5.68 0.08 2.09
N TRP A 39 -5.18 -0.35 0.94
CA TRP A 39 -4.81 -1.74 0.71
C TRP A 39 -3.62 -2.15 1.59
N THR A 40 -2.58 -1.33 1.69
CA THR A 40 -1.42 -1.62 2.56
C THR A 40 -1.83 -1.67 4.03
N GLU A 41 -2.71 -0.78 4.50
CA GLU A 41 -3.25 -0.88 5.86
C GLU A 41 -4.02 -2.18 6.10
N THR A 42 -4.77 -2.66 5.10
CA THR A 42 -5.49 -3.94 5.19
C THR A 42 -4.51 -5.11 5.29
N ARG A 43 -3.41 -5.06 4.53
CA ARG A 43 -2.35 -6.08 4.57
C ARG A 43 -1.60 -6.09 5.90
N ILE A 44 -1.28 -4.93 6.48
CA ILE A 44 -0.68 -4.86 7.84
C ILE A 44 -1.59 -5.56 8.84
N ARG A 45 -2.89 -5.25 8.86
CA ARG A 45 -3.84 -5.89 9.78
C ARG A 45 -3.94 -7.40 9.55
N ALA A 46 -3.86 -7.87 8.31
CA ALA A 46 -3.87 -9.29 7.99
C ALA A 46 -2.59 -9.99 8.47
N ALA A 47 -1.42 -9.42 8.17
CA ALA A 47 -0.13 -9.97 8.58
C ALA A 47 0.04 -9.96 10.11
N ALA A 48 -0.40 -8.90 10.78
CA ALA A 48 -0.39 -8.83 12.24
C ALA A 48 -1.27 -9.92 12.87
N ARG A 49 -2.46 -10.18 12.32
CA ARG A 49 -3.30 -11.31 12.79
C ARG A 49 -2.63 -12.66 12.57
N ALA A 50 -1.99 -12.87 11.41
CA ALA A 50 -1.22 -14.10 11.16
C ALA A 50 -0.10 -14.27 12.20
N VAL A 51 0.60 -13.19 12.59
CA VAL A 51 1.59 -13.22 13.68
C VAL A 51 0.96 -13.64 15.00
N LEU A 52 -0.22 -13.13 15.35
CA LEU A 52 -0.90 -13.49 16.59
C LEU A 52 -1.41 -14.94 16.60
N GLU A 53 -1.80 -15.46 15.45
CA GLU A 53 -2.30 -16.83 15.26
C GLU A 53 -1.19 -17.87 15.27
N THR A 54 -0.09 -17.64 14.53
CA THR A 54 0.97 -18.65 14.35
C THR A 54 2.18 -18.42 15.25
N GLN A 55 2.47 -17.15 15.57
CA GLN A 55 3.66 -16.70 16.30
C GLN A 55 5.00 -17.15 15.71
N ASP A 56 5.01 -17.61 14.46
CA ASP A 56 6.22 -18.14 13.81
C ASP A 56 7.11 -17.03 13.23
N ARG A 57 8.28 -17.41 12.71
CA ARG A 57 9.24 -16.48 12.11
C ARG A 57 8.81 -15.96 10.73
N VAL A 58 8.03 -16.74 9.98
CA VAL A 58 7.58 -16.40 8.62
C VAL A 58 6.54 -15.28 8.70
N ALA A 59 5.54 -15.42 9.58
CA ALA A 59 4.52 -14.41 9.80
C ALA A 59 5.13 -13.07 10.27
N ARG A 60 6.15 -13.12 11.14
CA ARG A 60 6.87 -11.92 11.59
C ARG A 60 7.60 -11.22 10.44
N ARG A 61 8.30 -11.98 9.59
CA ARG A 61 8.96 -11.46 8.38
C ARG A 61 7.94 -10.83 7.44
N ASP A 62 6.81 -11.48 7.23
CA ASP A 62 5.76 -10.99 6.33
C ASP A 62 5.13 -9.69 6.88
N LEU A 63 4.89 -9.61 8.20
CA LEU A 63 4.48 -8.35 8.84
C LEU A 63 5.51 -7.23 8.64
N GLN A 64 6.80 -7.52 8.82
CA GLN A 64 7.86 -6.54 8.55
C GLN A 64 7.83 -6.06 7.09
N PHE A 65 7.66 -6.97 6.14
CA PHE A 65 7.53 -6.62 4.72
C PHE A 65 6.35 -5.68 4.46
N GLU A 66 5.19 -5.93 5.07
CA GLU A 66 4.03 -5.05 4.94
C GLU A 66 4.25 -3.66 5.53
N LEU A 67 4.93 -3.55 6.68
CA LEU A 67 5.21 -2.26 7.33
C LEU A 67 6.16 -1.39 6.49
N GLU A 68 7.19 -2.00 5.90
CA GLU A 68 8.06 -1.31 4.95
C GLU A 68 7.30 -0.90 3.68
N GLY A 69 6.42 -1.77 3.17
CA GLY A 69 5.56 -1.49 2.03
C GLY A 69 4.61 -0.33 2.29
N ALA A 70 3.99 -0.28 3.47
CA ALA A 70 3.09 0.79 3.90
C ALA A 70 3.80 2.15 3.95
N THR A 71 5.03 2.19 4.46
CA THR A 71 5.84 3.42 4.50
C THR A 71 6.09 3.97 3.08
N ARG A 72 6.44 3.10 2.13
CA ARG A 72 6.65 3.51 0.72
C ARG A 72 5.35 4.00 0.07
N ALA A 73 4.23 3.32 0.31
CA ALA A 73 2.92 3.74 -0.19
C ALA A 73 2.45 5.09 0.42
N ALA A 74 2.81 5.36 1.67
CA ALA A 74 2.49 6.61 2.34
C ALA A 74 3.29 7.78 1.76
N VAL A 75 4.58 7.58 1.43
CA VAL A 75 5.40 8.58 0.73
C VAL A 75 4.84 8.87 -0.66
N ASP A 76 4.46 7.84 -1.41
CA ASP A 76 3.82 8.02 -2.73
C ASP A 76 2.51 8.81 -2.64
N SER A 77 1.66 8.48 -1.65
CA SER A 77 0.41 9.20 -1.44
C SER A 77 0.64 10.65 -1.04
N ALA A 78 1.61 10.91 -0.14
CA ALA A 78 1.97 12.26 0.27
C ALA A 78 2.49 13.08 -0.92
N HIS A 79 3.21 12.46 -1.86
CA HIS A 79 3.69 13.13 -3.06
C HIS A 79 2.56 13.49 -4.03
N ASN A 80 1.62 12.57 -4.26
CA ASN A 80 0.57 12.71 -5.25
C ASN A 80 -0.67 13.48 -4.74
N ASP A 81 -0.97 13.46 -3.45
CA ASP A 81 -2.11 14.15 -2.85
C ASP A 81 -1.87 14.51 -1.36
N VAL A 82 -1.04 15.54 -1.14
CA VAL A 82 -0.67 16.03 0.21
C VAL A 82 -1.89 16.31 1.08
N ARG A 83 -2.96 16.89 0.50
CA ARG A 83 -4.15 17.29 1.27
C ARG A 83 -4.88 16.06 1.79
N TRP A 84 -5.18 15.11 0.90
CA TRP A 84 -5.83 13.87 1.30
C TRP A 84 -4.96 13.08 2.29
N THR A 85 -3.65 12.99 2.04
CA THR A 85 -2.75 12.26 2.94
C THR A 85 -2.69 12.90 4.32
N ARG A 86 -2.70 14.23 4.44
CA ARG A 86 -2.71 14.91 5.75
C ARG A 86 -3.87 14.44 6.63
N ASP A 87 -5.05 14.26 6.05
CA ASP A 87 -6.26 13.84 6.78
C ASP A 87 -6.20 12.36 7.21
N HIS A 88 -5.48 11.52 6.46
CA HIS A 88 -5.41 10.06 6.71
C HIS A 88 -4.13 9.63 7.45
N TRP A 89 -3.09 10.47 7.44
CA TRP A 89 -1.78 10.19 8.01
C TRP A 89 -1.82 9.76 9.47
N PRO A 90 -2.60 10.40 10.38
CA PRO A 90 -2.58 10.00 11.79
C PRO A 90 -3.02 8.55 12.02
N GLY A 91 -4.08 8.10 11.34
CA GLY A 91 -4.56 6.72 11.45
C GLY A 91 -3.56 5.70 10.89
N HIS A 92 -2.96 6.03 9.75
CA HIS A 92 -1.93 5.21 9.13
C HIS A 92 -0.67 5.08 10.00
N ALA A 93 -0.14 6.21 10.48
CA ALA A 93 1.04 6.22 11.35
C ALA A 93 0.79 5.44 12.64
N ALA A 94 -0.39 5.60 13.26
CA ALA A 94 -0.77 4.83 14.44
C ALA A 94 -0.77 3.31 14.16
N LEU A 95 -1.32 2.87 13.03
CA LEU A 95 -1.31 1.46 12.64
C LEU A 95 0.11 0.93 12.39
N VAL A 96 0.96 1.71 11.72
CA VAL A 96 2.36 1.35 11.47
C VAL A 96 3.13 1.22 12.78
N HIS A 97 2.97 2.18 13.70
CA HIS A 97 3.58 2.11 15.03
C HIS A 97 3.10 0.88 15.81
N LEU A 98 1.79 0.60 15.83
CA LEU A 98 1.25 -0.61 16.44
C LEU A 98 1.87 -1.89 15.87
N GLY A 99 2.07 -1.96 14.55
CA GLY A 99 2.71 -3.09 13.90
C GLY A 99 4.18 -3.27 14.31
N TYR A 100 4.94 -2.18 14.42
CA TYR A 100 6.31 -2.23 14.92
C TYR A 100 6.37 -2.59 16.41
N ASP A 101 5.45 -2.09 17.23
CA ASP A 101 5.38 -2.46 18.64
C ASP A 101 5.06 -3.95 18.82
N LEU A 102 4.21 -4.53 17.94
CA LEU A 102 3.97 -5.97 17.89
C LEU A 102 5.25 -6.74 17.53
N LEU A 103 5.99 -6.31 16.50
CA LEU A 103 7.27 -6.94 16.15
C LEU A 103 8.28 -6.88 17.30
N ALA A 104 8.37 -5.74 18.00
CA ALA A 104 9.20 -5.59 19.18
C ALA A 104 8.79 -6.57 20.30
N ALA A 105 7.49 -6.74 20.54
CA ALA A 105 6.97 -7.74 21.48
C ALA A 105 7.31 -9.18 21.06
N CYS A 106 7.29 -9.49 19.76
CA CYS A 106 7.72 -10.78 19.23
C CYS A 106 9.20 -11.07 19.50
N TRP A 107 10.08 -10.06 19.44
CA TRP A 107 11.49 -10.20 19.76
C TRP A 107 11.75 -10.29 21.26
N ALA A 108 10.95 -9.60 22.08
CA ALA A 108 11.03 -9.68 23.53
C ALA A 108 10.44 -10.99 24.11
N GLY A 109 9.80 -11.83 23.30
CA GLY A 109 9.11 -13.03 23.77
C GLY A 109 7.85 -12.75 24.60
N ALA A 110 7.27 -11.55 24.48
CA ALA A 110 6.18 -11.04 25.32
C ALA A 110 4.88 -10.81 24.52
N VAL A 111 4.59 -11.69 23.54
CA VAL A 111 3.39 -11.57 22.71
C VAL A 111 2.20 -12.16 23.46
N ASP A 112 1.26 -11.30 23.83
CA ASP A 112 -0.06 -11.70 24.33
C ASP A 112 -1.13 -11.42 23.26
N PRO A 113 -1.65 -12.46 22.58
CA PRO A 113 -2.70 -12.28 21.57
C PRO A 113 -3.94 -11.53 22.07
N ALA A 114 -4.31 -11.67 23.35
CA ALA A 114 -5.50 -11.00 23.90
C ALA A 114 -5.31 -9.48 23.96
N ARG A 115 -4.09 -9.02 24.26
CA ARG A 115 -3.73 -7.60 24.25
C ARG A 115 -3.76 -7.00 22.84
N TRP A 116 -3.22 -7.72 21.86
CA TRP A 116 -2.96 -7.19 20.53
C TRP A 116 -4.13 -7.35 19.55
N ALA A 117 -4.92 -8.42 19.66
CA ALA A 117 -5.98 -8.73 18.69
C ALA A 117 -7.01 -7.61 18.49
N PRO A 118 -7.46 -6.87 19.52
CA PRO A 118 -8.39 -5.76 19.33
C PRO A 118 -7.83 -4.62 18.46
N ALA A 119 -6.52 -4.35 18.56
CA ALA A 119 -5.87 -3.24 17.87
C ALA A 119 -5.76 -3.44 16.34
N PHE A 120 -5.72 -4.69 15.89
CA PHE A 120 -5.63 -5.04 14.46
C PHE A 120 -6.97 -5.44 13.83
N ARG A 121 -8.08 -5.21 14.52
CA ARG A 121 -9.40 -5.39 13.91
C ARG A 121 -9.58 -4.41 12.76
N PRO A 122 -10.19 -4.84 11.63
CA PRO A 122 -10.62 -3.91 10.61
C PRO A 122 -11.56 -2.87 11.25
N PRO A 123 -11.47 -1.58 10.87
CA PRO A 123 -12.49 -0.61 11.27
C PRO A 123 -13.86 -1.13 10.82
N ALA A 124 -14.88 -0.94 11.66
CA ALA A 124 -16.25 -1.28 11.30
C ALA A 124 -16.58 -0.59 9.98
N GLN A 125 -16.92 -1.37 8.96
CA GLN A 125 -17.14 -0.89 7.61
C GLN A 125 -18.38 0.01 7.64
N THR A 126 -18.17 1.32 7.81
CA THR A 126 -19.25 2.29 7.70
C THR A 126 -19.65 2.28 6.24
N ARG A 127 -20.81 1.69 5.91
CA ARG A 127 -21.39 1.78 4.57
C ARG A 127 -21.59 3.26 4.25
N GLN A 128 -20.64 3.87 3.57
CA GLN A 128 -20.84 5.15 2.93
C GLN A 128 -21.35 4.84 1.51
N ASN A 129 -22.67 4.97 1.35
CA ASN A 129 -23.34 5.18 0.06
C ASN A 129 -22.94 6.55 -0.49
#